data_AF-A0A645CJJ5-F1
#
_entry.id   AF-A0A645CJJ5-F1
#
_cell.length_a   1.000
_cell.length_b   1.000
_cell.length_c   1.000
_cell.angle_alpha   90.00
_cell.angle_beta   90.00
_cell.angle_gamma   90.00
#
_symmetry.space_group_name_H-M   'P 1'
#
loop_
_entity.id
_entity.type
_entity.pdbx_description
1 polymer ?
#
loop_
_entity_poly.entity_id
_entity_poly.type
_entity_poly.pdbx_seq_one_letter_code
_entity_poly.pdbx_strand_id
1 'polypeptide(L)'
;MLAIGKNSWVGWVLCTVIFSGAFLLQSKLRKKGCLLKLLVWLATAAMLFVILGVTATGSKTFTTAKLKNAHMTTEMDAQGVPVDEVSAYSVYAPELIVVAELHNAPDHTQVKFVWRYVTGDLPIAEYTMDSGENATSAYVFSNVTNDKLWPVGNYRVDMYIEDRETPDCSVAFEVTAD
;
A
#
# COMPACT_ATOMS: atom_id res chain seq x y z
N MET A 1 -0.22 25.16 -3.04
CA MET A 1 -0.45 23.70 -3.06
C MET A 1 -0.73 23.30 -4.50
N LEU A 2 0.24 22.74 -5.22
CA LEU A 2 0.02 22.16 -6.54
C LEU A 2 -0.04 20.64 -6.35
N ALA A 3 -1.26 20.12 -6.31
CA ALA A 3 -1.52 18.69 -6.35
C ALA A 3 -1.18 18.19 -7.77
N ILE A 4 0.06 17.76 -7.97
CA ILE A 4 0.43 17.02 -9.18
C ILE A 4 0.01 15.57 -8.91
N GLY A 5 -1.20 15.24 -9.36
CA GLY A 5 -1.74 13.89 -9.30
C GLY A 5 -0.80 12.91 -9.99
N LYS A 6 -0.49 11.82 -9.26
CA LYS A 6 0.09 10.59 -9.80
C LYS A 6 -0.62 10.27 -11.14
N ASN A 7 0.15 10.17 -12.22
CA ASN A 7 -0.24 9.88 -13.61
C ASN A 7 -0.86 11.00 -14.48
N SER A 8 -0.78 12.28 -14.11
CA SER A 8 -1.27 13.31 -15.03
C SER A 8 -0.33 13.55 -16.22
N TRP A 9 -0.85 13.38 -17.44
CA TRP A 9 -0.30 13.80 -18.74
C TRP A 9 0.32 15.22 -18.73
N VAL A 10 -0.11 16.05 -17.77
CA VAL A 10 0.40 17.39 -17.46
C VAL A 10 1.91 17.39 -17.22
N GLY A 11 2.48 16.35 -16.59
CA GLY A 11 3.92 16.24 -16.39
C GLY A 11 4.70 16.16 -17.71
N TRP A 12 4.21 15.36 -18.65
CA TRP A 12 4.81 15.23 -19.99
C TRP A 12 4.65 16.52 -20.80
N VAL A 13 3.46 17.13 -20.78
CA VAL A 13 3.22 18.39 -21.49
C VAL A 13 4.08 19.52 -20.95
N LEU A 14 4.20 19.66 -19.62
CA LEU A 14 5.04 20.68 -18.99
C LEU A 14 6.52 20.49 -19.37
N CYS A 15 7.01 19.25 -19.38
CA CYS A 15 8.37 18.95 -19.84
C CYS A 15 8.57 19.35 -21.31
N THR A 16 7.65 18.99 -22.22
CA THR A 16 7.78 19.34 -23.64
C THR A 16 7.78 20.85 -23.90
N VAL A 17 6.97 21.61 -23.15
CA VAL A 17 6.92 23.08 -23.25
C VAL A 17 8.21 23.71 -22.72
N ILE A 18 8.75 23.21 -21.60
CA ILE A 18 10.03 23.69 -21.04
C ILE A 18 11.20 23.37 -21.98
N PHE A 19 11.27 22.15 -22.52
CA PHE A 19 12.31 21.77 -23.49
C PHE A 19 12.23 22.59 -24.78
N SER A 20 11.03 22.84 -25.30
CA SER A 20 10.83 23.66 -26.50
C SER A 20 11.20 25.12 -26.25
N GLY A 21 10.83 25.68 -25.10
CA GLY A 21 11.22 27.03 -24.67
C GLY A 21 12.73 27.18 -24.51
N ALA A 22 13.38 26.22 -23.86
CA ALA A 22 14.84 26.20 -23.68
C ALA A 22 15.58 26.09 -25.03
N PHE A 23 15.10 25.24 -25.95
CA PHE A 23 15.67 25.08 -27.28
C PHE A 23 15.56 26.36 -28.13
N LEU A 24 14.41 27.04 -28.07
CA LEU A 24 14.21 28.31 -28.78
C LEU A 24 15.11 29.42 -28.22
N LEU A 25 15.30 29.49 -26.90
CA LEU A 25 16.25 30.39 -26.25
C LEU A 25 17.71 30.10 -26.66
N GLN A 26 18.10 28.82 -26.72
CA GLN A 26 19.43 28.42 -27.20
C GLN A 26 19.65 28.78 -28.68
N SER A 27 18.62 28.62 -29.53
CA SER A 27 18.71 28.93 -30.96
C SER A 27 18.95 30.43 -31.23
N LYS A 28 18.36 31.32 -30.41
CA LYS A 28 18.54 32.77 -30.53
C LYS A 28 19.84 33.29 -29.92
N LEU A 29 20.45 32.56 -28.98
CA LEU A 29 21.70 32.95 -28.32
C LEU A 29 22.97 32.39 -29.00
N ARG A 30 22.83 31.68 -30.12
CA ARG A 30 23.92 31.03 -30.90
C ARG A 30 25.08 31.97 -31.30
N LYS A 31 24.86 33.29 -31.32
CA LYS A 31 25.85 34.32 -31.75
C LYS A 31 26.65 34.97 -30.62
N LYS A 32 26.39 34.68 -29.33
CA LYS A 32 27.11 35.31 -28.21
C LYS A 32 28.05 34.32 -27.52
N GLY A 33 29.18 34.85 -27.06
CA GLY A 33 30.42 34.12 -26.75
C GLY A 33 30.32 32.95 -25.77
N CYS A 34 31.40 32.16 -25.71
CA CYS A 34 31.53 30.89 -24.99
C CYS A 34 31.02 30.93 -23.53
N LEU A 35 31.28 32.04 -22.83
CA LEU A 35 30.82 32.28 -21.44
C LEU A 35 29.30 32.24 -21.29
N LEU A 36 28.54 32.77 -22.27
CA LEU A 36 27.08 32.77 -22.21
C LEU A 36 26.50 31.37 -22.41
N LYS A 37 27.14 30.54 -23.24
CA LYS A 37 26.73 29.14 -23.43
C LYS A 37 26.93 28.32 -22.17
N LEU A 38 28.01 28.58 -21.44
CA LEU A 38 28.35 27.89 -20.19
C LEU A 38 27.37 28.28 -19.06
N LEU A 39 26.99 29.56 -18.97
CA LEU A 39 25.95 30.03 -18.04
C LEU A 39 24.56 29.44 -18.35
N VAL A 40 24.18 29.34 -19.62
CA VAL A 40 22.89 28.72 -20.02
C VAL A 40 22.89 27.22 -19.73
N TRP A 41 24.01 26.52 -19.94
CA TRP A 41 24.15 25.11 -19.57
C TRP A 41 24.00 24.88 -18.07
N LEU A 42 24.68 25.70 -17.25
CA LEU A 42 24.56 25.66 -15.79
C LEU A 42 23.14 25.96 -15.31
N ALA A 43 22.47 26.95 -15.90
CA ALA A 43 21.08 27.27 -15.56
C ALA A 43 20.12 26.12 -15.92
N THR A 44 20.34 25.45 -17.06
CA THR A 44 19.52 24.30 -17.49
C THR A 44 19.75 23.09 -16.59
N ALA A 45 21.00 22.82 -16.20
CA ALA A 45 21.35 21.75 -15.27
C ALA A 45 20.76 21.99 -13.87
N ALA A 46 20.85 23.23 -13.36
CA ALA A 46 20.25 23.60 -12.08
C ALA A 46 18.72 23.45 -12.10
N MET A 47 18.06 23.82 -13.20
CA MET A 47 16.62 23.65 -13.34
C MET A 47 16.19 22.18 -13.38
N LEU A 48 16.95 21.32 -14.07
CA LEU A 48 16.73 19.86 -14.08
C LEU A 48 16.91 19.24 -12.68
N PHE A 49 17.90 19.71 -11.92
CA PHE A 49 18.17 19.23 -10.57
C PHE A 49 17.03 19.58 -9.59
N VAL A 50 16.44 20.77 -9.74
CA VAL A 50 15.27 21.21 -8.96
C VAL A 50 14.03 20.37 -9.28
N ILE A 51 13.80 20.01 -10.55
CA ILE A 51 12.66 19.19 -10.97
C ILE A 51 12.77 17.77 -10.39
N LEU A 52 13.97 17.16 -10.40
CA LEU A 52 14.19 15.86 -9.77
C LEU A 52 13.92 15.88 -8.25
N GLY A 53 14.29 16.98 -7.58
CA GLY A 53 14.06 17.16 -6.14
C GLY A 53 12.59 17.18 -5.75
N VAL A 54 11.73 17.78 -6.58
CA VAL A 54 10.28 17.90 -6.30
C VAL A 54 9.54 16.57 -6.50
N THR A 55 10.03 15.67 -7.35
CA THR A 55 9.39 14.35 -7.56
C THR A 55 9.73 13.31 -6.49
N ALA A 56 10.77 13.54 -5.68
CA ALA A 56 11.22 12.58 -4.66
C ALA A 56 10.59 12.81 -3.28
N THR A 57 9.93 13.96 -3.05
CA THR A 57 9.24 14.24 -1.79
C THR A 57 7.82 13.70 -1.83
N GLY A 58 7.66 12.39 -2.05
CA GLY A 58 6.45 11.72 -1.59
C GLY A 58 6.44 11.83 -0.07
N SER A 59 5.46 12.54 0.49
CA SER A 59 5.27 12.62 1.93
C SER A 59 4.98 11.23 2.46
N LYS A 60 6.02 10.49 2.86
CA LYS A 60 5.86 9.25 3.62
C LYS A 60 5.42 9.66 5.01
N THR A 61 4.10 9.68 5.24
CA THR A 61 3.54 9.87 6.56
C THR A 61 3.90 8.63 7.38
N PHE A 62 4.86 8.78 8.30
CA PHE A 62 5.19 7.72 9.24
C PHE A 62 4.04 7.59 10.24
N THR A 63 3.10 6.68 9.96
CA THR A 63 2.05 6.33 10.92
C THR A 63 2.63 5.47 12.05
N THR A 64 2.29 5.78 13.30
CA THR A 64 2.61 4.96 14.48
C THR A 64 1.64 3.79 14.67
N ALA A 65 0.73 3.58 13.72
CA ALA A 65 -0.22 2.48 13.71
C ALA A 65 0.48 1.12 13.85
N LYS A 66 -0.13 0.25 14.65
CA LYS A 66 0.34 -1.11 14.92
C LYS A 66 -0.84 -2.06 14.96
N LEU A 67 -0.64 -3.26 14.44
CA LEU A 67 -1.55 -4.39 14.65
C LEU A 67 -1.09 -5.19 15.87
N LYS A 68 -2.05 -5.65 16.67
CA LYS A 68 -1.82 -6.49 17.84
C LYS A 68 -2.87 -7.60 17.90
N ASN A 69 -2.58 -8.62 18.71
CA ASN A 69 -3.48 -9.73 19.00
C ASN A 69 -4.14 -10.32 17.75
N ALA A 70 -3.36 -10.48 16.68
CA ALA A 70 -3.90 -11.01 15.45
C ALA A 70 -4.07 -12.53 15.56
N HIS A 71 -5.25 -13.03 15.24
CA HIS A 71 -5.59 -14.44 15.32
C HIS A 71 -6.73 -14.78 14.37
N MET A 72 -7.03 -16.07 14.24
CA MET A 72 -8.18 -16.55 13.50
C MET A 72 -9.38 -16.74 14.45
N THR A 73 -10.59 -16.52 13.96
CA THR A 73 -11.84 -16.69 14.72
C THR A 73 -12.87 -17.44 13.88
N THR A 74 -13.80 -18.15 14.50
CA THR A 74 -14.90 -18.81 13.78
C THR A 74 -15.99 -17.82 13.38
N GLU A 75 -16.19 -16.78 14.18
CA GLU A 75 -17.26 -15.79 13.99
C GLU A 75 -16.87 -14.43 14.60
N MET A 76 -17.51 -13.36 14.13
CA MET A 76 -17.48 -12.02 14.72
C MET A 76 -18.85 -11.72 15.32
N ASP A 77 -18.90 -11.20 16.53
CA ASP A 77 -20.15 -10.81 17.17
C ASP A 77 -20.79 -9.57 16.52
N ALA A 78 -21.99 -9.21 16.97
CA ALA A 78 -22.73 -8.04 16.46
C ALA A 78 -22.03 -6.70 16.74
N GLN A 79 -21.01 -6.68 17.61
CA GLN A 79 -20.21 -5.52 17.97
C GLN A 79 -18.87 -5.49 17.23
N GLY A 80 -18.58 -6.48 16.38
CA GLY A 80 -17.32 -6.59 15.64
C GLY A 80 -16.16 -7.08 16.51
N VAL A 81 -16.43 -7.86 17.55
CA VAL A 81 -15.44 -8.51 18.41
C VAL A 81 -15.37 -10.01 18.06
N PRO A 82 -14.18 -10.62 18.00
CA PRO A 82 -14.07 -12.05 17.77
C PRO A 82 -14.70 -12.86 18.91
N VAL A 83 -15.44 -13.91 18.53
CA VAL A 83 -16.11 -14.78 19.50
C VAL A 83 -15.12 -15.76 20.15
N ASP A 84 -14.12 -16.22 19.39
CA ASP A 84 -13.12 -17.19 19.83
C ASP A 84 -11.76 -17.01 19.14
N GLU A 85 -10.79 -17.82 19.57
CA GLU A 85 -9.47 -17.91 18.95
C GLU A 85 -9.23 -19.35 18.49
N VAL A 86 -9.03 -19.51 17.18
CA VAL A 86 -8.77 -20.81 16.55
C VAL A 86 -7.46 -20.81 15.79
N SER A 87 -6.89 -22.00 15.61
CA SER A 87 -5.67 -22.23 14.80
C SER A 87 -5.87 -23.27 13.72
N ALA A 88 -7.05 -23.91 13.69
CA ALA A 88 -7.41 -24.91 12.70
C ALA A 88 -8.87 -24.76 12.28
N TYR A 89 -9.14 -25.02 11.01
CA TYR A 89 -10.47 -25.07 10.43
C TYR A 89 -10.73 -26.44 9.78
N SER A 90 -11.99 -26.85 9.74
CA SER A 90 -12.40 -28.00 8.93
C SER A 90 -12.37 -27.64 7.43
N VAL A 91 -12.15 -28.62 6.56
CA VAL A 91 -12.32 -28.47 5.10
C VAL A 91 -13.71 -27.99 4.68
N TYR A 92 -14.71 -28.17 5.56
CA TYR A 92 -16.09 -27.75 5.37
C TYR A 92 -16.39 -26.35 5.94
N ALA A 93 -15.40 -25.63 6.45
CA ALA A 93 -15.59 -24.31 7.02
C ALA A 93 -16.25 -23.35 5.98
N PRO A 94 -17.38 -22.71 6.32
CA PRO A 94 -18.09 -21.83 5.38
C PRO A 94 -17.26 -20.60 5.02
N GLU A 95 -16.51 -20.09 6.00
CA GLU A 95 -15.58 -18.98 5.83
C GLU A 95 -14.39 -19.15 6.77
N LEU A 96 -13.29 -18.47 6.42
CA LEU A 96 -12.11 -18.32 7.25
C LEU A 96 -12.00 -16.85 7.62
N ILE A 97 -11.90 -16.54 8.92
CA ILE A 97 -11.94 -15.16 9.41
C ILE A 97 -10.66 -14.89 10.19
N VAL A 98 -9.97 -13.81 9.80
CA VAL A 98 -8.82 -13.29 10.53
C VAL A 98 -9.19 -11.95 11.15
N VAL A 99 -8.74 -11.73 12.37
CA VAL A 99 -8.96 -10.51 13.13
C VAL A 99 -7.65 -10.01 13.69
N ALA A 100 -7.52 -8.69 13.81
CA ALA A 100 -6.44 -8.03 14.53
C ALA A 100 -6.94 -6.75 15.18
N GLU A 101 -6.28 -6.31 16.25
CA GLU A 101 -6.54 -5.02 16.86
C GLU A 101 -5.64 -3.97 16.23
N LEU A 102 -6.25 -2.92 15.68
CA LEU A 102 -5.55 -1.75 15.16
C LEU A 102 -5.42 -0.70 16.26
N HIS A 103 -4.17 -0.36 16.61
CA HIS A 103 -3.82 0.58 17.68
C HIS A 103 -3.06 1.79 17.14
N ASN A 104 -3.30 2.97 17.72
CA ASN A 104 -2.61 4.23 17.41
C ASN A 104 -2.64 4.58 15.91
N ALA A 105 -3.74 4.25 15.26
CA ALA A 105 -3.97 4.52 13.85
C ALA A 105 -4.63 5.88 13.65
N PRO A 106 -4.14 6.71 12.71
CA PRO A 106 -4.90 7.84 12.19
C PRO A 106 -6.24 7.39 11.59
N ASP A 107 -7.17 8.33 11.44
CA ASP A 107 -8.38 8.10 10.67
C ASP A 107 -8.02 7.65 9.25
N HIS A 108 -8.89 6.81 8.67
CA HIS A 108 -8.73 6.24 7.34
C HIS A 108 -7.43 5.46 7.13
N THR A 109 -6.97 4.74 8.17
CA THR A 109 -5.84 3.84 8.02
C THR A 109 -6.24 2.64 7.19
N GLN A 110 -5.48 2.35 6.13
CA GLN A 110 -5.71 1.20 5.28
C GLN A 110 -5.02 -0.03 5.87
N VAL A 111 -5.76 -1.13 6.01
CA VAL A 111 -5.20 -2.43 6.41
C VAL A 111 -5.46 -3.43 5.30
N LYS A 112 -4.38 -3.93 4.70
CA LYS A 112 -4.40 -4.93 3.65
C LYS A 112 -4.15 -6.32 4.21
N PHE A 113 -5.00 -7.27 3.84
CA PHE A 113 -4.95 -8.67 4.19
C PHE A 113 -4.62 -9.49 2.94
N VAL A 114 -3.56 -10.28 2.99
CA VAL A 114 -3.12 -11.16 1.90
C VAL A 114 -3.22 -12.61 2.36
N TRP A 115 -4.16 -13.34 1.79
CA TRP A 115 -4.43 -14.73 2.10
C TRP A 115 -3.64 -15.67 1.18
N ARG A 116 -2.96 -16.65 1.77
CA ARG A 116 -2.15 -17.63 1.04
C ARG A 116 -2.37 -19.05 1.54
N TYR A 117 -2.49 -19.96 0.59
CA TYR A 117 -2.37 -21.39 0.82
C TYR A 117 -0.90 -21.78 0.71
N VAL A 118 -0.25 -21.99 1.86
CA VAL A 118 1.20 -22.18 1.97
C VAL A 118 1.62 -23.53 1.42
N THR A 119 0.87 -24.60 1.71
CA THR A 119 1.22 -25.95 1.25
C THR A 119 1.22 -26.06 -0.28
N GLY A 120 0.32 -25.34 -0.97
CA GLY A 120 0.26 -25.32 -2.42
C GLY A 120 1.00 -24.16 -3.08
N ASP A 121 1.58 -23.24 -2.31
CA ASP A 121 2.18 -21.98 -2.77
C ASP A 121 1.23 -21.16 -3.68
N LEU A 122 -0.04 -21.04 -3.28
CA LEU A 122 -1.07 -20.36 -4.05
C LEU A 122 -1.63 -19.13 -3.30
N PRO A 123 -1.73 -17.96 -3.96
CA PRO A 123 -2.51 -16.85 -3.41
C PRO A 123 -4.00 -17.18 -3.45
N ILE A 124 -4.74 -16.80 -2.39
CA ILE A 124 -6.17 -17.05 -2.28
C ILE A 124 -6.94 -15.77 -2.60
N ALA A 125 -6.68 -14.71 -1.82
CA ALA A 125 -7.37 -13.44 -1.95
C ALA A 125 -6.52 -12.32 -1.36
N GLU A 126 -6.80 -11.10 -1.81
CA GLU A 126 -6.29 -9.87 -1.22
C GLU A 126 -7.46 -8.93 -0.96
N TYR A 127 -7.51 -8.36 0.24
CA TYR A 127 -8.56 -7.44 0.64
C TYR A 127 -7.96 -6.26 1.40
N THR A 128 -8.43 -5.05 1.11
CA THR A 128 -8.00 -3.84 1.83
C THR A 128 -9.21 -3.24 2.51
N MET A 129 -9.12 -3.10 3.84
CA MET A 129 -10.10 -2.44 4.69
C MET A 129 -9.64 -1.01 4.99
N ASP A 130 -10.58 -0.06 5.02
CA ASP A 130 -10.39 1.28 5.56
C ASP A 130 -10.93 1.32 6.99
N SER A 131 -10.13 1.77 7.95
CA SER A 131 -10.52 1.81 9.37
C SER A 131 -11.62 2.82 9.69
N GLY A 132 -11.93 3.75 8.78
CA GLY A 132 -12.85 4.86 9.00
C GLY A 132 -12.33 5.91 9.98
N GLU A 133 -13.24 6.74 10.49
CA GLU A 133 -12.97 7.77 11.50
C GLU A 133 -12.99 7.19 12.92
N ASN A 134 -12.15 7.73 13.82
CA ASN A 134 -12.02 7.36 15.23
C ASN A 134 -11.52 5.92 15.49
N ALA A 135 -10.65 5.40 14.63
CA ALA A 135 -10.11 4.03 14.69
C ALA A 135 -8.97 3.82 15.69
N THR A 136 -8.90 4.60 16.79
CA THR A 136 -7.76 4.61 17.72
C THR A 136 -7.48 3.24 18.36
N SER A 137 -8.51 2.40 18.52
CA SER A 137 -8.45 1.02 19.01
C SER A 137 -9.64 0.22 18.47
N ALA A 138 -9.58 -0.19 17.21
CA ALA A 138 -10.66 -0.92 16.53
C ALA A 138 -10.21 -2.33 16.11
N TYR A 139 -11.15 -3.28 16.09
CA TYR A 139 -10.92 -4.56 15.44
C TYR A 139 -11.00 -4.39 13.93
N VAL A 140 -9.96 -4.83 13.23
CA VAL A 140 -9.93 -4.95 11.78
C VAL A 140 -9.96 -6.43 11.44
N PHE A 141 -10.75 -6.80 10.45
CA PHE A 141 -10.94 -8.19 10.08
C PHE A 141 -11.11 -8.34 8.58
N SER A 142 -10.85 -9.54 8.11
CA SER A 142 -11.12 -9.97 6.75
C SER A 142 -11.62 -11.40 6.82
N ASN A 143 -12.51 -11.75 5.89
CA ASN A 143 -12.98 -13.11 5.72
C ASN A 143 -12.85 -13.54 4.26
N VAL A 144 -12.65 -14.84 4.06
CA VAL A 144 -12.68 -15.47 2.74
C VAL A 144 -13.67 -16.62 2.75
N THR A 145 -14.48 -16.71 1.70
CA THR A 145 -15.43 -17.79 1.46
C THR A 145 -14.95 -18.62 0.28
N ASN A 146 -15.41 -19.87 0.21
CA ASN A 146 -15.11 -20.75 -0.90
C ASN A 146 -16.37 -21.57 -1.24
N ASP A 147 -16.71 -21.67 -2.52
CA ASP A 147 -17.83 -22.49 -3.00
C ASP A 147 -17.51 -24.00 -2.95
N LYS A 148 -16.24 -24.35 -2.75
CA LYS A 148 -15.73 -25.72 -2.68
C LYS A 148 -15.08 -25.98 -1.32
N LEU A 149 -14.76 -27.24 -1.05
CA LEU A 149 -13.96 -27.62 0.11
C LEU A 149 -12.60 -26.92 0.08
N TRP A 150 -12.15 -26.48 1.25
CA TRP A 150 -10.81 -25.93 1.41
C TRP A 150 -9.76 -27.02 1.25
N PRO A 151 -8.69 -26.78 0.48
CA PRO A 151 -7.55 -27.69 0.42
C PRO A 151 -6.96 -27.93 1.82
N VAL A 152 -6.68 -29.19 2.17
CA VAL A 152 -6.00 -29.50 3.44
C VAL A 152 -4.57 -28.95 3.43
N GLY A 153 -4.12 -28.40 4.55
CA GLY A 153 -2.74 -27.99 4.76
C GLY A 153 -2.60 -26.64 5.43
N ASN A 154 -1.43 -26.03 5.27
CA ASN A 154 -1.05 -24.81 5.96
C ASN A 154 -1.49 -23.58 5.17
N TYR A 155 -1.97 -22.59 5.91
CA TYR A 155 -2.41 -21.30 5.41
C TYR A 155 -1.74 -20.19 6.20
N ARG A 156 -1.67 -19.02 5.58
CA ARG A 156 -1.16 -17.81 6.22
C ARG A 156 -1.92 -16.60 5.74
N VAL A 157 -2.19 -15.68 6.65
CA VAL A 157 -2.63 -14.33 6.34
C VAL A 157 -1.52 -13.36 6.72
N ASP A 158 -1.08 -12.57 5.75
CA ASP A 158 -0.15 -11.47 5.96
C ASP A 158 -0.93 -10.14 5.99
N MET A 159 -0.76 -9.35 7.05
CA MET A 159 -1.42 -8.07 7.24
C MET A 159 -0.44 -6.91 7.11
N TYR A 160 -0.82 -5.88 6.35
CA TYR A 160 0.01 -4.71 6.06
C TYR A 160 -0.79 -3.44 6.39
N ILE A 161 -0.17 -2.51 7.09
CA ILE A 161 -0.72 -1.18 7.30
C ILE A 161 -0.23 -0.26 6.18
N GLU A 162 -1.14 0.42 5.49
CA GLU A 162 -0.87 1.30 4.34
C GLU A 162 -0.06 0.57 3.24
N ASP A 163 0.85 1.30 2.59
CA ASP A 163 1.76 0.79 1.57
C ASP A 163 3.05 0.18 2.15
N ARG A 164 3.04 -0.37 3.38
CA ARG A 164 4.23 -1.02 3.96
C ARG A 164 4.61 -2.26 3.13
N GLU A 165 5.91 -2.42 2.87
CA GLU A 165 6.44 -3.55 2.09
C GLU A 165 6.57 -4.84 2.92
N THR A 166 6.76 -4.71 4.22
CA THR A 166 6.84 -5.84 5.15
C THR A 166 5.52 -6.00 5.89
N PRO A 167 5.04 -7.24 6.12
CA PRO A 167 3.85 -7.45 6.92
C PRO A 167 4.08 -6.97 8.35
N ASP A 168 3.10 -6.26 8.89
CA ASP A 168 3.07 -5.84 10.29
C ASP A 168 2.72 -7.00 11.21
N CYS A 169 1.92 -7.94 10.71
CA CYS A 169 1.58 -9.16 11.40
C CYS A 169 1.32 -10.28 10.39
N SER A 170 1.61 -11.51 10.80
CA SER A 170 1.30 -12.70 10.02
C SER A 170 0.67 -13.74 10.94
N VAL A 171 -0.47 -14.29 10.53
CA VAL A 171 -1.17 -15.36 11.27
C VAL A 171 -1.12 -16.62 10.44
N ALA A 172 -0.60 -17.70 11.01
CA ALA A 172 -0.58 -19.02 10.40
C ALA A 172 -1.68 -19.89 11.01
N PHE A 173 -2.33 -20.68 10.18
CA PHE A 173 -3.38 -21.62 10.61
C PHE A 173 -3.41 -22.84 9.68
N GLU A 174 -4.12 -23.88 10.10
CA GLU A 174 -4.25 -25.12 9.33
C GLU A 174 -5.70 -25.35 8.90
N VAL A 175 -5.89 -25.97 7.74
CA VAL A 175 -7.16 -26.59 7.37
C VAL A 175 -6.96 -28.09 7.40
N THR A 176 -7.75 -28.79 8.20
CA THR A 176 -7.69 -30.25 8.38
C THR A 176 -8.93 -30.91 7.79
N ALA A 177 -8.75 -32.06 7.15
CA ALA A 177 -9.85 -33.00 6.93
C ALA A 177 -10.10 -33.65 8.29
N ASP A 178 -11.25 -33.37 8.91
CA ASP A 178 -11.61 -33.90 10.25
C ASP A 178 -11.26 -35.38 10.48
#